data_AF-A0A9P9TIK6-F1
#
_entry.id   AF-A0A9P9TIK6-F1
#
_cell.length_a   1.000
_cell.length_b   1.000
_cell.length_c   1.000
_cell.angle_alpha   90.00
_cell.angle_beta   90.00
_cell.angle_gamma   90.00
#
_symmetry.space_group_name_H-M   'P 1'
#
loop_
_entity.id
_entity.type
_entity.pdbx_description
1 polymer ?
#
loop_
_entity_poly.entity_id
_entity_poly.type
_entity_poly.pdbx_seq_one_letter_code
_entity_poly.pdbx_strand_id
1 'polypeptide(L)'
;MATQSTTSCSNASTICTSFRSSYEEVRTDNRTRDIVDRISVSLFRSQRKLEAERTARQRIENELRIRRWQAFQDDLRREARELQRKESLLKKDEIARIFRTHLDELEEEREEDRRREKLDRQNEAEQRQLQEQKEHSEQERLEKESRLQQERDVETRQSAPEAMRDRRELARSPYELDNKIWNLRHVRRPDYPVAQNYMELTDAIMEDILRMLELWGDTNNHTWSAEEWEKVKVIRDKTT
;
A
#
# COMPACT_ATOMS: atom_id res chain seq x y z
N MET A 1 -34.30 50.71 -6.07
CA MET A 1 -34.85 51.45 -4.91
C MET A 1 -33.77 52.41 -4.42
N ALA A 2 -33.97 53.73 -4.60
CA ALA A 2 -33.30 54.84 -3.92
C ALA A 2 -33.83 56.14 -4.56
N THR A 3 -34.91 56.70 -4.00
CA THR A 3 -34.93 57.95 -3.21
C THR A 3 -34.68 59.21 -4.03
N GLN A 4 -35.80 59.83 -4.40
CA GLN A 4 -35.94 61.25 -4.69
C GLN A 4 -35.40 62.07 -3.50
N SER A 5 -34.66 63.15 -3.76
CA SER A 5 -34.38 64.18 -2.77
C SER A 5 -34.46 65.55 -3.43
N THR A 6 -35.60 66.16 -3.20
CA THR A 6 -35.91 67.58 -3.33
C THR A 6 -35.25 68.37 -2.20
N THR A 7 -34.64 69.51 -2.52
CA THR A 7 -34.37 70.63 -1.59
C THR A 7 -34.08 71.85 -2.49
N SER A 8 -34.97 72.83 -2.66
CA SER A 8 -35.59 73.77 -1.72
C SER A 8 -34.62 74.79 -1.12
N CYS A 9 -35.08 76.05 -1.10
CA CYS A 9 -34.59 77.26 -0.41
C CYS A 9 -33.65 78.15 -1.24
N SER A 10 -34.09 79.28 -1.82
CA SER A 10 -34.70 80.51 -1.25
C SER A 10 -33.69 81.54 -0.75
N ASN A 11 -33.92 82.77 -1.22
CA ASN A 11 -33.57 84.07 -0.63
C ASN A 11 -32.17 84.66 -0.86
N ALA A 12 -32.14 85.76 -1.63
CA ALA A 12 -31.65 87.07 -1.19
C ALA A 12 -31.93 88.09 -2.31
N SER A 13 -32.97 88.92 -2.14
CA SER A 13 -32.79 90.31 -1.70
C SER A 13 -32.18 91.21 -2.78
N THR A 14 -33.01 91.99 -3.47
CA THR A 14 -32.59 93.23 -4.11
C THR A 14 -33.65 94.29 -3.84
N ILE A 15 -33.59 94.83 -2.62
CA ILE A 15 -34.06 96.18 -2.30
C ILE A 15 -32.80 97.04 -2.21
N CYS A 16 -32.69 98.06 -3.06
CA CYS A 16 -31.97 99.32 -2.82
C CYS A 16 -32.17 100.22 -4.05
N THR A 17 -33.10 101.17 -3.99
CA THR A 17 -32.91 102.58 -3.60
C THR A 17 -32.51 103.49 -4.76
N SER A 18 -33.55 104.19 -5.27
CA SER A 18 -33.59 105.64 -5.54
C SER A 18 -32.25 106.39 -5.66
N PHE A 19 -31.96 106.94 -6.84
CA PHE A 19 -31.43 108.30 -6.96
C PHE A 19 -31.61 108.84 -8.38
N ARG A 20 -32.75 109.49 -8.64
CA ARG A 20 -32.97 110.30 -9.85
C ARG A 20 -32.38 111.68 -9.57
N SER A 21 -31.07 111.82 -9.75
CA SER A 21 -30.36 113.10 -9.60
C SER A 21 -30.68 114.01 -10.78
N SER A 22 -31.08 115.23 -10.45
CA SER A 22 -31.14 116.39 -11.33
C SER A 22 -29.81 116.57 -12.07
N TYR A 23 -29.86 116.52 -13.40
CA TYR A 23 -28.76 116.98 -14.24
C TYR A 23 -28.81 118.50 -14.29
N GLU A 24 -27.99 119.15 -13.46
CA GLU A 24 -27.58 120.53 -13.70
C GLU A 24 -26.66 120.57 -14.92
N GLU A 25 -27.04 121.40 -15.88
CA GLU A 25 -26.36 121.63 -17.13
C GLU A 25 -25.12 122.51 -16.88
N VAL A 26 -24.05 121.90 -16.35
CA VAL A 26 -22.75 122.57 -16.23
C VAL A 26 -22.09 122.58 -17.61
N ARG A 27 -22.11 123.75 -18.27
CA ARG A 27 -21.22 124.07 -19.39
C ARG A 27 -19.77 123.94 -18.91
N THR A 28 -19.20 122.76 -19.14
CA THR A 28 -17.80 122.47 -18.87
C THR A 28 -16.96 122.94 -20.05
N ASP A 29 -15.91 123.70 -19.75
CA ASP A 29 -14.86 124.04 -20.70
C ASP A 29 -14.33 122.78 -21.38
N ASN A 30 -14.18 122.81 -22.71
CA ASN A 30 -13.73 121.68 -23.53
C ASN A 30 -12.43 121.01 -23.03
N ARG A 31 -11.63 121.72 -22.22
CA ARG A 31 -10.36 121.23 -21.65
C ARG A 31 -10.53 120.25 -20.49
N THR A 32 -11.61 120.31 -19.71
CA THR A 32 -11.86 119.37 -18.61
C THR A 32 -12.49 118.06 -19.09
N ARG A 33 -13.29 118.10 -20.17
CA ARG A 33 -13.78 116.90 -20.88
C ARG A 33 -12.62 116.03 -21.38
N ASP A 34 -11.64 116.63 -22.04
CA ASP A 34 -10.47 115.89 -22.56
C ASP A 34 -9.66 115.18 -21.47
N ILE A 35 -9.56 115.77 -20.27
CA ILE A 35 -8.83 115.17 -19.14
C ILE A 35 -9.64 114.01 -18.54
N VAL A 36 -10.94 114.19 -18.35
CA VAL A 36 -11.83 113.14 -17.85
C VAL A 36 -11.89 111.95 -18.82
N ASP A 37 -11.90 112.21 -20.13
CA ASP A 37 -11.89 111.17 -21.16
C ASP A 37 -10.56 110.40 -21.20
N ARG A 38 -9.41 111.06 -20.99
CA ARG A 38 -8.12 110.37 -20.88
C ARG A 38 -8.03 109.51 -19.61
N ILE A 39 -8.52 110.02 -18.47
CA ILE A 39 -8.54 109.28 -17.22
C ILE A 39 -9.48 108.08 -17.32
N SER A 40 -10.68 108.25 -17.89
CA SER A 40 -11.65 107.17 -18.07
C SER A 40 -11.12 106.07 -19.01
N VAL A 41 -10.47 106.43 -20.12
CA VAL A 41 -9.82 105.47 -21.02
C VAL A 41 -8.68 104.73 -20.31
N SER A 42 -7.89 105.40 -19.47
CA SER A 42 -6.81 104.77 -18.70
C SER A 42 -7.34 103.80 -17.63
N LEU A 43 -8.39 104.19 -16.90
CA LEU A 43 -9.06 103.37 -15.89
C LEU A 43 -9.73 102.16 -16.54
N PHE A 44 -10.38 102.33 -17.68
CA PHE A 44 -10.99 101.23 -18.43
C PHE A 44 -9.95 100.25 -18.97
N ARG A 45 -8.80 100.73 -19.45
CA ARG A 45 -7.67 99.87 -19.84
C ARG A 45 -7.10 99.11 -18.64
N SER A 46 -6.99 99.75 -17.48
CA SER A 46 -6.56 99.11 -16.23
C SER A 46 -7.56 98.04 -15.77
N GLN A 47 -8.85 98.35 -15.80
CA GLN A 47 -9.92 97.42 -15.46
C GLN A 47 -9.94 96.20 -16.40
N ARG A 48 -9.83 96.41 -17.71
CA ARG A 48 -9.71 95.31 -18.68
C ARG A 48 -8.49 94.43 -18.43
N LYS A 49 -7.34 95.02 -18.08
CA LYS A 49 -6.14 94.25 -17.72
C LYS A 49 -6.37 93.41 -16.46
N LEU A 50 -7.02 93.98 -15.45
CA LEU A 50 -7.32 93.30 -14.19
C LEU A 50 -8.36 92.17 -14.38
N GLU A 51 -9.37 92.38 -15.22
CA GLU A 51 -10.33 91.33 -15.61
C GLU A 51 -9.65 90.22 -16.44
N ALA A 52 -8.76 90.58 -17.37
CA ALA A 52 -7.95 89.62 -18.12
C ALA A 52 -7.03 88.81 -17.20
N GLU A 53 -6.43 89.44 -16.19
CA GLU A 53 -5.59 88.75 -15.21
C GLU A 53 -6.42 87.81 -14.31
N ARG A 54 -7.62 88.24 -13.87
CA ARG A 54 -8.54 87.39 -13.10
C ARG A 54 -8.96 86.16 -13.89
N THR A 55 -9.34 86.34 -15.15
CA THR A 55 -9.73 85.22 -16.02
C THR A 55 -8.55 84.30 -16.33
N ALA A 56 -7.34 84.83 -16.52
CA ALA A 56 -6.12 84.03 -16.67
C ALA A 56 -5.81 83.21 -15.41
N ARG A 57 -5.90 83.82 -14.21
CA ARG A 57 -5.72 83.11 -12.93
C ARG A 57 -6.76 82.01 -12.74
N GLN A 58 -8.03 82.27 -13.05
CA GLN A 58 -9.09 81.26 -12.98
C GLN A 58 -8.85 80.10 -13.95
N ARG A 59 -8.34 80.35 -15.16
CA ARG A 59 -7.97 79.29 -16.11
C ARG A 59 -6.85 78.42 -15.55
N ILE A 60 -5.79 79.04 -15.03
CA ILE A 60 -4.67 78.33 -14.41
C ILE A 60 -5.15 77.50 -13.21
N GLU A 61 -6.01 78.07 -12.35
CA GLU A 61 -6.56 77.37 -11.20
C GLU A 61 -7.43 76.16 -11.62
N ASN A 62 -8.28 76.34 -12.64
CA ASN A 62 -9.08 75.25 -13.20
C ASN A 62 -8.21 74.16 -13.83
N GLU A 63 -7.16 74.53 -14.56
CA GLU A 63 -6.20 73.58 -15.13
C GLU A 63 -5.47 72.80 -14.03
N LEU A 64 -5.02 73.47 -12.97
CA LEU A 64 -4.40 72.82 -11.81
C LEU A 64 -5.38 71.88 -11.10
N ARG A 65 -6.65 72.27 -10.97
CA ARG A 65 -7.68 71.42 -10.39
C ARG A 65 -7.91 70.15 -11.22
N ILE A 66 -7.98 70.29 -12.55
CA ILE A 66 -8.11 69.15 -13.47
C ILE A 66 -6.89 68.23 -13.36
N ARG A 67 -5.68 68.79 -13.37
CA ARG A 67 -4.44 67.99 -13.23
C ARG A 67 -4.37 67.25 -11.90
N ARG A 68 -4.73 67.91 -10.79
CA ARG A 68 -4.80 67.26 -9.47
C ARG A 68 -5.82 66.14 -9.45
N TRP A 69 -6.98 66.35 -10.07
CA TRP A 69 -8.01 65.32 -10.19
C TRP A 69 -7.53 64.13 -11.04
N GLN A 70 -6.87 64.39 -12.16
CA GLN A 70 -6.28 63.35 -13.00
C GLN A 70 -5.20 62.55 -12.26
N ALA A 71 -4.28 63.23 -11.57
CA ALA A 71 -3.25 62.58 -10.77
C ALA A 71 -3.87 61.67 -9.69
N PHE A 72 -4.89 62.18 -8.99
CA PHE A 72 -5.63 61.39 -8.00
C PHE A 72 -6.30 60.15 -8.61
N GLN A 73 -6.92 60.28 -9.78
CA GLN A 73 -7.51 59.14 -10.50
C GLN A 73 -6.47 58.11 -10.94
N ASP A 74 -5.31 58.56 -11.40
CA ASP A 74 -4.22 57.68 -11.81
C ASP A 74 -3.58 56.97 -10.61
N ASP A 75 -3.52 57.62 -9.44
CA ASP A 75 -3.08 56.99 -8.19
C ASP A 75 -4.05 55.91 -7.75
N LEU A 76 -5.37 56.17 -7.76
CA LEU A 76 -6.39 55.16 -7.48
C LEU A 76 -6.31 53.98 -8.45
N ARG A 77 -6.06 54.22 -9.73
CA ARG A 77 -5.88 53.15 -10.74
C ARG A 77 -4.61 52.34 -10.48
N ARG A 78 -3.52 52.97 -10.05
CA ARG A 78 -2.28 52.28 -9.68
C ARG A 78 -2.50 51.40 -8.46
N GLU A 79 -3.12 51.92 -7.42
CA GLU A 79 -3.45 51.18 -6.21
C GLU A 79 -4.36 49.98 -6.51
N ALA A 80 -5.41 50.17 -7.33
CA ALA A 80 -6.29 49.08 -7.76
C ALA A 80 -5.53 47.96 -8.50
N ARG A 81 -4.58 48.32 -9.40
CA ARG A 81 -3.74 47.33 -10.10
C ARG A 81 -2.80 46.60 -9.15
N GLU A 82 -2.25 47.29 -8.16
CA GLU A 82 -1.38 46.67 -7.14
C GLU A 82 -2.15 45.70 -6.27
N LEU A 83 -3.35 46.07 -5.81
CA LEU A 83 -4.24 45.18 -5.07
C LEU A 83 -4.60 43.95 -5.91
N GLN A 84 -4.98 44.15 -7.17
CA GLN A 84 -5.30 43.04 -8.07
C GLN A 84 -4.11 42.09 -8.27
N ARG A 85 -2.89 42.62 -8.39
CA ARG A 85 -1.67 41.80 -8.46
C ARG A 85 -1.46 41.00 -7.17
N LYS A 86 -1.59 41.63 -6.01
CA LYS A 86 -1.47 40.96 -4.70
C LYS A 86 -2.50 39.84 -4.55
N GLU A 87 -3.76 40.09 -4.89
CA GLU A 87 -4.81 39.07 -4.90
C GLU A 87 -4.48 37.91 -5.84
N SER A 88 -3.96 38.21 -7.04
CA SER A 88 -3.58 37.17 -8.00
C SER A 88 -2.43 36.29 -7.49
N LEU A 89 -1.49 36.87 -6.73
CA LEU A 89 -0.39 36.14 -6.12
C LEU A 89 -0.90 35.26 -4.96
N LEU A 90 -1.74 35.80 -4.09
CA LEU A 90 -2.33 35.03 -2.98
C LEU A 90 -3.14 33.84 -3.50
N LYS A 91 -3.95 34.03 -4.55
CA LYS A 91 -4.69 32.93 -5.19
C LYS A 91 -3.77 31.87 -5.77
N LYS A 92 -2.66 32.27 -6.41
CA LYS A 92 -1.67 31.33 -6.94
C LYS A 92 -0.98 30.55 -5.82
N ASP A 93 -0.63 31.21 -4.74
CA ASP A 93 0.01 30.59 -3.58
C ASP A 93 -0.94 29.63 -2.86
N GLU A 94 -2.22 29.99 -2.74
CA GLU A 94 -3.27 29.12 -2.20
C GLU A 94 -3.47 27.87 -3.05
N ILE A 95 -3.60 28.03 -4.37
CA ILE A 95 -3.68 26.92 -5.31
C ILE A 95 -2.44 26.02 -5.19
N ALA A 96 -1.24 26.60 -5.15
CA ALA A 96 0.00 25.84 -4.99
C ALA A 96 0.11 25.13 -3.63
N ARG A 97 -0.53 25.65 -2.59
CA ARG A 97 -0.61 24.98 -1.28
C ARG A 97 -1.54 23.77 -1.37
N ILE A 98 -2.73 23.93 -1.95
CA ILE A 98 -3.70 22.85 -2.14
C ILE A 98 -3.12 21.73 -3.01
N PHE A 99 -2.40 22.07 -4.08
CA PHE A 99 -1.74 21.06 -4.90
C PHE A 99 -0.66 20.30 -4.13
N ARG A 100 0.11 20.97 -3.26
CA ARG A 100 1.12 20.30 -2.43
C ARG A 100 0.48 19.32 -1.45
N THR A 101 -0.56 19.75 -0.73
CA THR A 101 -1.24 18.86 0.22
C THR A 101 -1.85 17.64 -0.48
N HIS A 102 -2.45 17.82 -1.65
CA HIS A 102 -3.00 16.70 -2.43
C HIS A 102 -1.90 15.75 -2.93
N LEU A 103 -0.71 16.26 -3.27
CA LEU A 103 0.42 15.42 -3.67
C LEU A 103 0.96 14.61 -2.48
N ASP A 104 1.06 15.23 -1.30
CA ASP A 104 1.49 14.57 -0.08
C ASP A 104 0.49 13.46 0.32
N GLU A 105 -0.82 13.74 0.27
CA GLU A 105 -1.88 12.75 0.52
C GLU A 105 -1.80 11.54 -0.44
N LEU A 106 -1.55 11.79 -1.73
CA LEU A 106 -1.37 10.73 -2.73
C LEU A 106 -0.11 9.89 -2.48
N GLU A 107 0.96 10.50 -1.97
CA GLU A 107 2.19 9.79 -1.62
C GLU A 107 2.00 8.92 -0.38
N GLU A 108 1.30 9.42 0.63
CA GLU A 108 0.90 8.67 1.82
C GLU A 108 0.03 7.46 1.47
N GLU A 109 -0.98 7.63 0.62
CA GLU A 109 -1.86 6.54 0.15
C GLU A 109 -1.04 5.43 -0.54
N ARG A 110 -0.10 5.81 -1.42
CA ARG A 110 0.80 4.85 -2.08
C ARG A 110 1.76 4.16 -1.11
N GLU A 111 2.16 4.81 -0.04
CA GLU A 111 2.94 4.16 1.02
C GLU A 111 2.11 3.17 1.82
N GLU A 112 0.87 3.51 2.16
CA GLU A 112 -0.04 2.60 2.85
C GLU A 112 -0.33 1.35 2.02
N ASP A 113 -0.60 1.49 0.73
CA ASP A 113 -0.82 0.35 -0.16
C ASP A 113 0.42 -0.56 -0.23
N ARG A 114 1.61 0.03 -0.31
CA ARG A 114 2.88 -0.73 -0.25
C ARG A 114 3.07 -1.44 1.09
N ARG A 115 2.57 -0.88 2.20
CA ARG A 115 2.61 -1.55 3.52
C ARG A 115 1.61 -2.69 3.58
N ARG A 116 0.39 -2.50 3.06
CA ARG A 116 -0.64 -3.55 2.98
C ARG A 116 -0.17 -4.72 2.13
N GLU A 117 0.35 -4.45 0.93
CA GLU A 117 0.87 -5.50 0.04
C GLU A 117 2.02 -6.29 0.68
N LYS A 118 2.92 -5.63 1.41
CA LYS A 118 3.99 -6.33 2.16
C LYS A 118 3.43 -7.24 3.25
N LEU A 119 2.42 -6.78 3.99
CA LEU A 119 1.77 -7.56 5.03
C LEU A 119 1.04 -8.77 4.43
N ASP A 120 0.32 -8.59 3.33
CA ASP A 120 -0.38 -9.67 2.64
C ASP A 120 0.60 -10.73 2.15
N ARG A 121 1.73 -10.33 1.56
CA ARG A 121 2.80 -11.26 1.16
C ARG A 121 3.40 -12.02 2.35
N GLN A 122 3.55 -11.37 3.50
CA GLN A 122 4.03 -12.03 4.73
C GLN A 122 3.01 -13.05 5.23
N ASN A 123 1.73 -12.68 5.28
CA ASN A 123 0.65 -13.57 5.69
C ASN A 123 0.52 -14.77 4.75
N GLU A 124 0.61 -14.57 3.44
CA GLU A 124 0.61 -15.65 2.46
C GLU A 124 1.82 -16.59 2.63
N ALA A 125 3.01 -16.04 2.88
CA ALA A 125 4.20 -16.84 3.13
C ALA A 125 4.07 -17.68 4.42
N GLU A 126 3.53 -17.10 5.49
CA GLU A 126 3.27 -17.80 6.75
C GLU A 126 2.22 -18.91 6.57
N GLN A 127 1.14 -18.63 5.83
CA GLN A 127 0.13 -19.64 5.52
C GLN A 127 0.70 -20.81 4.72
N ARG A 128 1.56 -20.54 3.73
CA ARG A 128 2.24 -21.60 2.96
C ARG A 128 3.15 -22.44 3.85
N GLN A 129 3.96 -21.81 4.70
CA GLN A 129 4.81 -22.54 5.65
C GLN A 129 3.99 -23.43 6.59
N LEU A 130 2.88 -22.91 7.10
CA LEU A 130 1.98 -23.68 7.98
C LEU A 130 1.31 -24.84 7.24
N GLN A 131 0.97 -24.66 5.96
CA GLN A 131 0.43 -25.71 5.13
C GLN A 131 1.47 -26.79 4.81
N GLU A 132 2.69 -26.41 4.42
CA GLU A 132 3.81 -27.33 4.19
C GLU A 132 4.13 -28.16 5.44
N GLN A 133 4.13 -27.54 6.62
CA GLN A 133 4.32 -28.27 7.89
C GLN A 133 3.20 -29.28 8.16
N LYS A 134 1.95 -28.94 7.86
CA LYS A 134 0.81 -29.86 7.99
C LYS A 134 0.95 -31.02 7.03
N GLU A 135 1.23 -30.75 5.76
CA GLU A 135 1.42 -31.77 4.71
C GLU A 135 2.58 -32.71 5.07
N HIS A 136 3.71 -32.18 5.54
CA HIS A 136 4.83 -32.98 6.01
C HIS A 136 4.45 -33.89 7.19
N SER A 137 3.76 -33.35 8.19
CA SER A 137 3.31 -34.14 9.36
C SER A 137 2.31 -35.24 8.98
N GLU A 138 1.46 -34.99 7.97
CA GLU A 138 0.51 -35.97 7.47
C GLU A 138 1.21 -37.06 6.65
N GLN A 139 2.20 -36.70 5.82
CA GLN A 139 3.04 -37.64 5.10
C GLN A 139 3.79 -38.57 6.06
N GLU A 140 4.45 -38.04 7.09
CA GLU A 140 5.13 -38.85 8.10
C GLU A 140 4.17 -39.83 8.80
N ARG A 141 2.94 -39.38 9.09
CA ARG A 141 1.91 -40.25 9.69
C ARG A 141 1.51 -41.39 8.74
N LEU A 142 1.27 -41.08 7.47
CA LEU A 142 0.91 -42.06 6.45
C LEU A 142 2.04 -43.05 6.16
N GLU A 143 3.29 -42.59 6.11
CA GLU A 143 4.47 -43.45 5.94
C GLU A 143 4.61 -44.43 7.12
N LYS A 144 4.44 -43.93 8.35
CA LYS A 144 4.47 -44.78 9.55
C LYS A 144 3.35 -45.83 9.53
N GLU A 145 2.13 -45.43 9.16
CA GLU A 145 1.00 -46.35 9.05
C GLU A 145 1.21 -47.40 7.95
N SER A 146 1.72 -46.98 6.78
CA SER A 146 2.05 -47.88 5.68
C SER A 146 3.13 -48.89 6.08
N ARG A 147 4.17 -48.46 6.80
CA ARG A 147 5.23 -49.35 7.30
C ARG A 147 4.68 -50.39 8.27
N LEU A 148 3.86 -49.96 9.22
CA LEU A 148 3.21 -50.87 10.16
C LEU A 148 2.28 -51.87 9.46
N GLN A 149 1.56 -51.43 8.42
CA GLN A 149 0.70 -52.32 7.65
C GLN A 149 1.53 -53.34 6.85
N GLN A 150 2.65 -52.93 6.24
CA GLN A 150 3.57 -53.86 5.58
C GLN A 150 4.16 -54.88 6.56
N GLU A 151 4.57 -54.44 7.76
CA GLU A 151 5.06 -55.34 8.81
C GLU A 151 3.99 -56.38 9.20
N ARG A 152 2.72 -55.95 9.37
CA ARG A 152 1.58 -56.85 9.64
C ARG A 152 1.28 -57.80 8.49
N ASP A 153 1.34 -57.33 7.24
CA ASP A 153 1.08 -58.15 6.05
C ASP A 153 2.18 -59.22 5.88
N VAL A 154 3.42 -58.91 6.25
CA VAL A 154 4.52 -59.88 6.30
C VAL A 154 4.29 -60.91 7.41
N GLU A 155 3.93 -60.47 8.62
CA GLU A 155 3.66 -61.34 9.76
C GLU A 155 2.46 -62.29 9.50
N THR A 156 1.39 -61.79 8.89
CA THR A 156 0.21 -62.60 8.54
C THR A 156 0.51 -63.60 7.42
N ARG A 157 1.31 -63.25 6.41
CA ARG A 157 1.78 -64.21 5.39
C ARG A 157 2.64 -65.32 5.99
N GLN A 158 3.46 -65.02 6.99
CA GLN A 158 4.32 -66.00 7.67
C GLN A 158 3.57 -66.90 8.66
N SER A 159 2.38 -66.51 9.11
CA SER A 159 1.50 -67.28 10.00
C SER A 159 0.37 -68.01 9.25
N ALA A 160 0.30 -67.87 7.93
CA ALA A 160 -0.70 -68.54 7.11
C ALA A 160 -0.59 -70.08 7.17
N PRO A 161 -1.71 -70.83 7.11
CA PRO A 161 -1.71 -72.29 7.12
C PRO A 161 -0.90 -72.96 5.99
N GLU A 162 -0.72 -72.27 4.87
CA GLU A 162 0.15 -72.70 3.76
C GLU A 162 1.62 -72.64 4.15
N ALA A 163 2.07 -71.57 4.82
CA ALA A 163 3.42 -71.48 5.37
C ALA A 163 3.67 -72.60 6.42
N MET A 164 2.64 -73.03 7.15
CA MET A 164 2.72 -74.19 8.05
C MET A 164 2.79 -75.55 7.32
N ARG A 165 2.21 -75.67 6.12
CA ARG A 165 2.34 -76.87 5.27
C ARG A 165 3.73 -76.94 4.64
N ASP A 166 4.20 -75.83 4.08
CA ASP A 166 5.55 -75.71 3.52
C ASP A 166 6.60 -76.01 4.59
N ARG A 167 6.39 -75.55 5.84
CA ARG A 167 7.25 -75.89 7.00
C ARG A 167 7.28 -77.37 7.33
N ARG A 168 6.16 -78.10 7.22
CA ARG A 168 6.14 -79.56 7.45
C ARG A 168 6.86 -80.32 6.35
N GLU A 169 6.82 -79.82 5.11
CA GLU A 169 7.58 -80.36 3.99
C GLU A 169 9.07 -80.05 4.12
N LEU A 170 9.43 -78.81 4.51
CA LEU A 170 10.80 -78.42 4.86
C LEU A 170 11.38 -79.28 6.00
N ALA A 171 10.59 -79.70 7.00
CA ALA A 171 11.07 -80.57 8.07
C ALA A 171 11.25 -82.04 7.65
N ARG A 172 10.52 -82.51 6.63
CA ARG A 172 10.65 -83.90 6.10
C ARG A 172 11.77 -84.03 5.09
N SER A 173 12.02 -82.99 4.30
CA SER A 173 13.03 -82.97 3.25
C SER A 173 14.45 -83.32 3.75
N PRO A 174 14.96 -82.81 4.90
CA PRO A 174 16.25 -83.20 5.46
C PRO A 174 16.35 -84.69 5.74
N TYR A 175 15.30 -85.32 6.29
CA TYR A 175 15.31 -86.76 6.54
C TYR A 175 15.30 -87.58 5.24
N GLU A 176 14.61 -87.10 4.20
CA GLU A 176 14.64 -87.73 2.88
C GLU A 176 16.00 -87.55 2.19
N LEU A 177 16.62 -86.38 2.35
CA LEU A 177 17.96 -86.08 1.83
C LEU A 177 19.04 -86.85 2.59
N ASP A 178 18.95 -86.96 3.90
CA ASP A 178 19.84 -87.79 4.73
C ASP A 178 19.75 -89.24 4.29
N ASN A 179 18.55 -89.79 4.10
CA ASN A 179 18.39 -91.14 3.58
C ASN A 179 19.05 -91.30 2.18
N LYS A 180 18.93 -90.30 1.30
CA LYS A 180 19.61 -90.30 -0.01
C LYS A 180 21.14 -90.24 0.13
N ILE A 181 21.67 -89.38 0.98
CA ILE A 181 23.12 -89.25 1.27
C ILE A 181 23.65 -90.55 1.87
N TRP A 182 22.93 -91.14 2.82
CA TRP A 182 23.29 -92.42 3.46
C TRP A 182 23.31 -93.59 2.48
N ASN A 183 22.34 -93.64 1.55
CA ASN A 183 22.33 -94.63 0.48
C ASN A 183 23.51 -94.46 -0.50
N LEU A 184 24.08 -93.25 -0.61
CA LEU A 184 25.24 -92.94 -1.45
C LEU A 184 26.61 -93.14 -0.74
N ARG A 185 26.61 -93.53 0.55
CA ARG A 185 27.82 -93.63 1.40
C ARG A 185 28.90 -94.61 0.90
N HIS A 186 28.54 -95.54 0.02
CA HIS A 186 29.45 -96.56 -0.53
C HIS A 186 29.67 -96.44 -2.04
N VAL A 187 29.22 -95.35 -2.66
CA VAL A 187 29.30 -95.20 -4.10
C VAL A 187 30.69 -94.71 -4.52
N ARG A 188 31.19 -95.20 -5.67
CA ARG A 188 32.52 -94.88 -6.18
C ARG A 188 32.60 -93.40 -6.58
N ARG A 189 33.84 -92.88 -6.69
CA ARG A 189 34.21 -91.48 -7.04
C ARG A 189 33.29 -90.70 -8.02
N PRO A 190 32.71 -91.26 -9.10
CA PRO A 190 31.86 -90.48 -10.02
C PRO A 190 30.62 -89.84 -9.39
N ASP A 191 30.04 -90.42 -8.34
CA ASP A 191 28.76 -89.94 -7.76
C ASP A 191 28.95 -89.03 -6.54
N TYR A 192 30.21 -88.75 -6.17
CA TYR A 192 30.55 -87.85 -5.06
C TYR A 192 29.98 -86.43 -5.20
N PRO A 193 29.99 -85.79 -6.40
CA PRO A 193 29.39 -84.45 -6.56
C PRO A 193 27.88 -84.42 -6.29
N VAL A 194 27.19 -85.53 -6.54
CA VAL A 194 25.74 -85.64 -6.32
C VAL A 194 25.46 -85.70 -4.82
N ALA A 195 26.24 -86.47 -4.06
CA ALA A 195 26.14 -86.51 -2.61
C ALA A 195 26.45 -85.13 -1.99
N GLN A 196 27.46 -84.43 -2.49
CA GLN A 196 27.81 -83.09 -2.02
C GLN A 196 26.68 -82.07 -2.26
N ASN A 197 26.05 -82.08 -3.44
CA ASN A 197 24.89 -81.22 -3.71
C ASN A 197 23.71 -81.51 -2.77
N TYR A 198 23.48 -82.78 -2.40
CA TYR A 198 22.46 -83.12 -1.41
C TYR A 198 22.84 -82.64 -0.01
N MET A 199 24.12 -82.69 0.37
CA MET A 199 24.58 -82.13 1.65
C MET A 199 24.38 -80.60 1.70
N GLU A 200 24.79 -79.88 0.67
CA GLU A 200 24.62 -78.41 0.59
C GLU A 200 23.14 -78.01 0.63
N LEU A 201 22.26 -78.79 -0.02
CA LEU A 201 20.82 -78.58 0.04
C LEU A 201 20.26 -78.85 1.43
N THR A 202 20.72 -79.90 2.13
CA THR A 202 20.32 -80.18 3.51
C THR A 202 20.76 -79.04 4.44
N ASP A 203 22.00 -78.55 4.31
CA ASP A 203 22.51 -77.46 5.13
C ASP A 203 21.70 -76.17 4.92
N ALA A 204 21.39 -75.81 3.67
CA ALA A 204 20.55 -74.65 3.36
C ALA A 204 19.13 -74.76 3.95
N ILE A 205 18.52 -75.94 3.87
CA ILE A 205 17.19 -76.19 4.46
C ILE A 205 17.25 -76.10 5.99
N MET A 206 18.32 -76.59 6.62
CA MET A 206 18.52 -76.51 8.06
C MET A 206 18.75 -75.07 8.53
N GLU A 207 19.51 -74.26 7.79
CA GLU A 207 19.68 -72.83 8.07
C GLU A 207 18.34 -72.08 8.02
N ASP A 208 17.49 -72.36 7.03
CA ASP A 208 16.17 -71.75 6.92
C ASP A 208 15.24 -72.19 8.06
N ILE A 209 15.30 -73.46 8.51
CA ILE A 209 14.58 -73.94 9.70
C ILE A 209 15.04 -73.21 10.96
N LEU A 210 16.36 -73.06 11.16
CA LEU A 210 16.92 -72.38 12.32
C LEU A 210 16.52 -70.89 12.35
N ARG A 211 16.62 -70.18 11.21
CA ARG A 211 16.20 -68.78 11.09
C ARG A 211 14.72 -68.59 11.41
N MET A 212 13.85 -69.52 10.98
CA MET A 212 12.43 -69.46 11.34
C MET A 212 12.17 -69.73 12.82
N LEU A 213 12.91 -70.64 13.45
CA LEU A 213 12.80 -70.92 14.89
C LEU A 213 13.26 -69.74 15.74
N GLU A 214 14.30 -69.02 15.31
CA GLU A 214 14.74 -67.77 15.96
C GLU A 214 13.64 -66.72 15.93
N LEU A 215 12.98 -66.52 14.78
CA LEU A 215 11.85 -65.60 14.63
C LEU A 215 10.65 -65.95 15.54
N TRP A 216 10.42 -67.24 15.80
CA TRP A 216 9.40 -67.71 16.75
C TRP A 216 9.81 -67.52 18.22
N GLY A 217 11.11 -67.53 18.51
CA GLY A 217 11.65 -67.32 19.85
C GLY A 217 11.55 -65.86 20.33
N ASP A 218 11.57 -64.90 19.41
CA ASP A 218 11.58 -63.46 19.72
C ASP A 218 10.18 -62.81 19.73
N THR A 219 9.15 -63.50 19.21
CA THR A 219 7.76 -63.02 19.25
C THR A 219 7.10 -63.38 20.59
N ASN A 220 7.26 -62.52 21.59
CA ASN A 220 6.53 -62.58 22.87
C ASN A 220 5.00 -62.31 22.75
N ASN A 221 4.48 -62.28 21.53
CA ASN A 221 3.11 -61.87 21.24
C ASN A 221 2.22 -63.08 20.95
N HIS A 222 1.62 -63.60 22.03
CA HIS A 222 0.29 -64.22 22.06
C HIS A 222 0.08 -65.54 21.30
N THR A 223 1.11 -66.16 20.74
CA THR A 223 0.94 -67.45 20.05
C THR A 223 1.03 -68.66 20.99
N TRP A 224 1.69 -68.52 22.14
CA TRP A 224 1.91 -69.61 23.11
C TRP A 224 1.14 -69.34 24.40
N SER A 225 0.45 -70.36 24.92
CA SER A 225 -0.07 -70.29 26.29
C SER A 225 1.09 -70.32 27.29
N ALA A 226 0.85 -69.80 28.50
CA ALA A 226 1.88 -69.73 29.56
C ALA A 226 2.49 -71.11 29.88
N GLU A 227 1.69 -72.18 29.82
CA GLU A 227 2.16 -73.56 30.03
C GLU A 227 3.03 -74.09 28.89
N GLU A 228 2.74 -73.70 27.64
CA GLU A 228 3.53 -74.14 26.49
C GLU A 228 4.87 -73.40 26.43
N TRP A 229 4.87 -72.11 26.78
CA TRP A 229 6.10 -71.33 26.84
C TRP A 229 7.08 -71.85 27.90
N GLU A 230 6.58 -72.31 29.04
CA GLU A 230 7.41 -72.91 30.08
C GLU A 230 8.05 -74.22 29.60
N LYS A 231 7.34 -75.03 28.81
CA LYS A 231 7.90 -76.25 28.19
C LYS A 231 8.98 -75.90 27.17
N VAL A 232 8.78 -74.85 26.37
CA VAL A 232 9.77 -74.39 25.38
C VAL A 232 11.04 -73.91 26.08
N LYS A 233 10.94 -73.15 27.19
CA LYS A 233 12.10 -72.74 28.01
C LYS A 233 12.89 -73.95 28.52
N VAL A 234 12.19 -74.94 29.09
CA VAL A 234 12.85 -76.16 29.63
C VAL A 234 13.61 -76.94 28.55
N ILE A 235 13.12 -76.93 27.30
CA ILE A 235 13.82 -77.56 26.17
C ILE A 235 15.04 -76.74 25.79
N ARG A 236 14.88 -75.42 25.68
CA ARG A 236 15.97 -74.50 25.31
C ARG A 236 17.14 -74.56 26.30
N ASP A 237 16.85 -74.57 27.60
CA ASP A 237 17.85 -74.66 28.66
C ASP A 237 18.60 -76.00 28.67
N LYS A 238 18.10 -77.03 27.98
CA LYS A 238 18.76 -78.34 27.84
C LYS A 238 19.58 -78.49 26.56
N THR A 239 19.28 -77.71 25.52
CA THR A 239 19.99 -77.76 24.23
C THR A 239 21.03 -76.67 24.04
N THR A 240 21.15 -75.73 24.99
CA THR A 240 22.28 -74.79 25.08
C THR A 240 23.36 -75.35 26.01
#